data_AF-A0A4R6U933-F1
#
_entry.id   AF-A0A4R6U933-F1
#
_cell.length_a   1.000
_cell.length_b   1.000
_cell.length_c   1.000
_cell.angle_alpha   90.00
_cell.angle_beta   90.00
_cell.angle_gamma   90.00
#
_symmetry.space_group_name_H-M   'P 1'
#
loop_
_entity.id
_entity.type
_entity.pdbx_description
1 polymer ?
#
loop_
_entity_poly.entity_id
_entity_poly.type
_entity_poly.pdbx_seq_one_letter_code
_entity_poly.pdbx_strand_id
1 'polypeptide(L)'
;MDTYENNRANEMTLQKLLRLFRDCGVNRLYVKLLSPNDNSKNQPYFGGDFSSLNIFPTGPISVVESASKKSLGEKRFIYKAPLSFRWIGPDGTIYPSPNAKLILYPQYPEVRFSGFLSNSSVDASQWMDPSRKGRVEGRILLMGVTEDGITLGYLIIPGAGVGDEVREAISAHSATGVFHELPLADDASDNKRLLLNRLREIHLSGWIPSQRLDSRGNILACNSFNCGGYTLEAKFGITPNGFSEPDYLGWELKQYSVKSFARVNSQVVTLMTPEPNEGFYKERGVADFIRMFGYKDVSGKADRLNFGGIHRFSAPASRTGLALNVHGFDHQSGKITDPNGGIVLETVHGEVAAKWAFPRLLDHWKRKHERAVYVPSIMRLEPNRSYHFGNKIKVGEQTDFCFLLSALCKGLVYYDPGIKMEGASTTKPEIKRRSQFRIRSESLGALYKHFMDVDLLDVPKG
;
A
#
# COMPACT_ATOMS: atom_id res chain seq x y z
N MET A 1 37.17 7.96 -12.09
CA MET A 1 36.98 6.67 -12.80
C MET A 1 35.56 6.31 -12.47
N ASP A 2 34.72 6.12 -13.48
CA ASP A 2 33.30 5.88 -13.25
C ASP A 2 33.13 4.64 -12.36
N THR A 3 32.23 4.76 -11.38
CA THR A 3 32.00 3.77 -10.31
C THR A 3 31.61 2.41 -10.88
N TYR A 4 31.01 2.39 -12.07
CA TYR A 4 30.52 1.18 -12.73
C TYR A 4 31.33 0.80 -13.99
N GLU A 5 32.33 1.60 -14.39
CA GLU A 5 33.24 1.30 -15.51
C GLU A 5 34.60 0.80 -14.96
N ASN A 6 34.60 -0.37 -14.32
CA ASN A 6 35.81 -1.02 -13.77
C ASN A 6 35.72 -2.56 -13.82
N ASN A 7 36.85 -3.24 -13.58
CA ASN A 7 36.94 -4.71 -13.67
C ASN A 7 35.96 -5.43 -12.74
N ARG A 8 35.75 -4.94 -11.51
CA ARG A 8 34.79 -5.56 -10.57
C ARG A 8 33.36 -5.48 -11.09
N ALA A 9 32.98 -4.37 -11.72
CA ALA A 9 31.67 -4.22 -12.36
C ALA A 9 31.52 -5.18 -13.56
N ASN A 10 32.58 -5.35 -14.36
CA ASN A 10 32.56 -6.21 -15.54
C ASN A 10 32.51 -7.71 -15.18
N GLU A 11 33.14 -8.12 -14.08
CA GLU A 11 33.14 -9.50 -13.55
C GLU A 11 31.96 -9.80 -12.60
N MET A 12 31.02 -8.87 -12.50
CA MET A 12 29.78 -9.06 -11.74
C MET A 12 28.94 -10.15 -12.41
N THR A 13 28.32 -11.00 -11.58
CA THR A 13 27.32 -12.00 -12.00
C THR A 13 26.03 -11.72 -11.25
N LEU A 14 24.90 -12.28 -11.69
CA LEU A 14 23.63 -12.11 -11.01
C LEU A 14 23.73 -12.58 -9.55
N GLN A 15 24.35 -13.73 -9.29
CA GLN A 15 24.50 -14.27 -7.94
C GLN A 15 25.29 -13.32 -7.01
N LYS A 16 26.38 -12.72 -7.49
CA LYS A 16 27.16 -11.74 -6.73
C LYS A 16 26.34 -10.46 -6.49
N LEU A 17 25.61 -9.99 -7.49
CA LEU A 17 24.76 -8.79 -7.38
C LEU A 17 23.62 -8.98 -6.37
N LEU A 18 22.95 -10.13 -6.37
CA LEU A 18 21.90 -10.44 -5.40
C LEU A 18 22.48 -10.58 -3.97
N ARG A 19 23.66 -11.17 -3.83
CA ARG A 19 24.37 -11.21 -2.53
C ARG A 19 24.71 -9.80 -2.04
N LEU A 20 25.21 -8.93 -2.92
CA LEU A 20 25.53 -7.54 -2.60
C LEU A 20 24.35 -6.79 -2.00
N PHE A 21 23.16 -6.90 -2.62
CA PHE A 21 21.94 -6.29 -2.10
C PHE A 21 21.49 -6.92 -0.77
N ARG A 22 21.56 -8.24 -0.63
CA ARG A 22 21.21 -8.94 0.62
C ARG A 22 22.10 -8.53 1.79
N ASP A 23 23.41 -8.46 1.57
CA ASP A 23 24.38 -8.06 2.60
C ASP A 23 24.14 -6.61 3.07
N CYS A 24 23.48 -5.80 2.24
CA CYS A 24 23.04 -4.44 2.55
C CYS A 24 21.62 -4.36 3.16
N GLY A 25 21.02 -5.49 3.55
CA GLY A 25 19.71 -5.54 4.21
C GLY A 25 18.51 -5.31 3.27
N VAL A 26 18.71 -5.43 1.96
CA VAL A 26 17.62 -5.29 1.00
C VAL A 26 16.72 -6.53 1.07
N ASN A 27 15.41 -6.31 1.14
CA ASN A 27 14.40 -7.37 1.15
C ASN A 27 13.58 -7.41 -0.15
N ARG A 28 13.63 -6.36 -0.97
CA ARG A 28 12.97 -6.29 -2.28
C ARG A 28 13.82 -5.59 -3.31
N LEU A 29 13.91 -6.14 -4.51
CA LEU A 29 14.75 -5.59 -5.57
C LEU A 29 13.92 -5.38 -6.83
N TYR A 30 13.98 -4.15 -7.34
CA TYR A 30 13.30 -3.75 -8.56
C TYR A 30 14.30 -3.42 -9.65
N VAL A 31 13.93 -3.76 -10.88
CA VAL A 31 14.76 -3.59 -12.06
C VAL A 31 14.01 -2.72 -13.05
N LYS A 32 14.66 -1.65 -13.51
CA LYS A 32 14.18 -0.82 -14.61
C LYS A 32 15.18 -0.88 -15.76
N LEU A 33 14.70 -1.36 -16.90
CA LEU A 33 15.41 -1.21 -18.17
C LEU A 33 15.30 0.26 -18.60
N LEU A 34 16.43 0.97 -18.68
CA LEU A 34 16.45 2.40 -18.98
C LEU A 34 16.34 2.64 -20.48
N SER A 35 15.26 3.28 -20.92
CA SER A 35 15.12 3.73 -22.30
C SER A 35 15.99 4.98 -22.57
N PRO A 36 16.36 5.27 -23.84
CA PRO A 36 17.06 6.50 -24.18
C PRO A 36 16.36 7.78 -23.70
N ASN A 37 15.02 7.76 -23.67
CA ASN A 37 14.20 8.92 -23.31
C ASN A 37 13.94 9.05 -21.81
N ASP A 38 14.18 8.00 -21.01
CA ASP A 38 13.98 8.04 -19.56
C ASP A 38 14.77 9.17 -18.92
N ASN A 39 16.01 9.41 -19.37
CA ASN A 39 16.91 10.40 -18.80
C ASN A 39 16.82 11.78 -19.47
N SER A 40 15.84 12.02 -20.36
CA SER A 40 15.70 13.24 -21.17
C SER A 40 15.82 14.57 -20.41
N LYS A 41 15.42 14.62 -19.13
CA LYS A 41 15.49 15.80 -18.26
C LYS A 41 16.55 15.67 -17.14
N ASN A 42 17.50 14.74 -17.28
CA ASN A 42 18.34 14.23 -16.19
C ASN A 42 17.50 13.71 -15.01
N GLN A 43 16.36 13.11 -15.35
CA GLN A 43 15.38 12.61 -14.39
C GLN A 43 14.73 11.34 -14.96
N PRO A 44 15.26 10.13 -14.64
CA PRO A 44 14.71 8.86 -15.10
C PRO A 44 13.21 8.77 -14.87
N TYR A 45 12.48 8.38 -15.91
CA TYR A 45 11.03 8.18 -15.85
C TYR A 45 10.69 6.90 -15.07
N PHE A 46 9.95 7.03 -13.98
CA PHE A 46 9.63 5.94 -13.06
C PHE A 46 8.20 5.40 -13.21
N GLY A 47 7.37 6.00 -14.07
CA GLY A 47 6.06 5.47 -14.40
C GLY A 47 5.04 6.54 -14.73
N GLY A 48 3.91 6.10 -15.29
CA GLY A 48 2.86 6.93 -15.86
C GLY A 48 1.67 7.14 -14.92
N ASP A 49 1.85 6.80 -13.64
CA ASP A 49 0.87 6.94 -12.60
C ASP A 49 1.54 6.83 -11.22
N PHE A 50 0.71 6.92 -10.18
CA PHE A 50 1.09 6.88 -8.78
C PHE A 50 1.63 5.52 -8.30
N SER A 51 1.52 4.43 -9.09
CA SER A 51 2.01 3.10 -8.68
C SER A 51 3.50 3.14 -8.32
N SER A 52 4.28 3.91 -9.06
CA SER A 52 5.72 4.13 -8.83
C SER A 52 6.03 4.73 -7.45
N LEU A 53 5.13 5.57 -6.93
CA LEU A 53 5.26 6.09 -5.57
C LEU A 53 4.90 5.04 -4.52
N ASN A 54 4.17 3.98 -4.88
CA ASN A 54 3.81 2.90 -3.98
C ASN A 54 4.95 1.88 -3.78
N ILE A 55 5.81 1.73 -4.79
CA ILE A 55 6.93 0.79 -4.79
C ILE A 55 8.05 1.22 -3.83
N PHE A 56 8.28 2.54 -3.71
CA PHE A 56 9.42 3.06 -2.95
C PHE A 56 8.97 3.77 -1.66
N PRO A 57 9.67 3.54 -0.53
CA PRO A 57 9.40 4.22 0.73
C PRO A 57 9.84 5.68 0.65
N THR A 58 8.89 6.57 0.36
CA THR A 58 9.14 8.02 0.30
C THR A 58 8.84 8.73 1.60
N GLY A 59 9.55 9.81 1.88
CA GLY A 59 9.18 10.79 2.90
C GLY A 59 7.89 11.53 2.56
N PRO A 60 7.43 12.42 3.47
CA PRO A 60 6.18 13.15 3.31
C PRO A 60 6.15 13.95 2.00
N ILE A 61 5.05 13.84 1.27
CA ILE A 61 4.87 14.49 -0.02
C ILE A 61 4.69 15.99 0.20
N SER A 62 5.48 16.80 -0.51
CA SER A 62 5.37 18.26 -0.52
C SER A 62 4.85 18.76 -1.87
N VAL A 63 4.01 19.80 -1.84
CA VAL A 63 3.44 20.44 -3.04
C VAL A 63 4.22 21.70 -3.33
N VAL A 64 4.70 21.85 -4.57
CA VAL A 64 5.46 23.02 -5.02
C VAL A 64 4.87 23.54 -6.32
N GLU A 65 4.77 24.85 -6.48
CA GLU A 65 4.39 25.45 -7.76
C GLU A 65 5.48 25.18 -8.81
N SER A 66 5.08 24.72 -10.00
CA SER A 66 6.00 24.42 -11.10
C SER A 66 6.58 25.71 -11.66
N ALA A 67 7.90 25.75 -11.83
CA ALA A 67 8.60 26.88 -12.45
C ALA A 67 8.48 26.91 -13.99
N SER A 68 7.77 25.95 -14.61
CA SER A 68 7.67 25.85 -16.07
C SER A 68 6.76 26.92 -16.67
N LYS A 69 7.30 27.76 -17.56
CA LYS A 69 6.57 28.84 -18.28
C LYS A 69 5.94 28.40 -19.62
N LYS A 70 5.96 27.11 -19.99
CA LYS A 70 5.41 26.64 -21.28
C LYS A 70 3.88 26.45 -21.25
N SER A 71 3.20 27.51 -21.71
CA SER A 71 1.82 27.70 -22.24
C SER A 71 0.57 27.41 -21.38
N LEU A 72 -0.21 28.49 -21.21
CA LEU A 72 -1.67 28.67 -21.01
C LEU A 72 -2.32 28.09 -19.74
N GLY A 73 -2.67 29.01 -18.82
CA GLY A 73 -3.94 28.95 -18.09
C GLY A 73 -3.89 28.77 -16.58
N GLU A 74 -3.16 27.78 -16.07
CA GLU A 74 -3.30 27.36 -14.67
C GLU A 74 -1.96 27.15 -13.97
N LYS A 75 -1.89 27.57 -12.71
CA LYS A 75 -0.75 27.31 -11.80
C LYS A 75 -0.57 25.80 -11.66
N ARG A 76 0.47 25.26 -12.28
CA ARG A 76 0.74 23.81 -12.28
C ARG A 76 1.53 23.43 -11.04
N PHE A 77 0.95 22.66 -10.13
CA PHE A 77 1.68 22.12 -8.98
C PHE A 77 2.48 20.86 -9.38
N ILE A 78 3.66 20.67 -8.81
CA ILE A 78 4.42 19.42 -8.83
C ILE A 78 4.52 18.89 -7.40
N TYR A 79 4.59 17.57 -7.26
CA TYR A 79 4.71 16.92 -5.96
C TYR A 79 6.11 16.36 -5.83
N LYS A 80 6.78 16.68 -4.73
CA LYS A 80 8.11 16.16 -4.42
C LYS A 80 8.01 15.27 -3.21
N ALA A 81 8.38 14.00 -3.38
CA ALA A 81 8.47 13.01 -2.33
C ALA A 81 9.96 12.69 -2.11
N PRO A 82 10.57 13.08 -0.98
CA PRO A 82 11.95 12.73 -0.67
C PRO A 82 12.14 11.20 -0.71
N LEU A 83 13.28 10.74 -1.21
CA LEU A 83 13.63 9.32 -1.22
C LEU A 83 14.94 9.14 -0.45
N SER A 84 14.94 8.29 0.57
CA SER A 84 16.16 7.93 1.31
C SER A 84 17.02 7.03 0.43
N PHE A 85 17.79 7.62 -0.47
CA PHE A 85 18.49 6.91 -1.53
C PHE A 85 20.00 6.92 -1.36
N ARG A 86 20.63 5.78 -1.66
CA ARG A 86 22.09 5.63 -1.71
C ARG A 86 22.47 4.75 -2.90
N TRP A 87 23.58 5.02 -3.55
CA TRP A 87 24.16 4.09 -4.52
C TRP A 87 25.02 3.04 -3.81
N ILE A 88 25.11 1.85 -4.39
CA ILE A 88 26.08 0.82 -4.01
C ILE A 88 27.06 0.63 -5.16
N GLY A 89 28.36 0.71 -4.88
CA GLY A 89 29.41 0.38 -5.84
C GLY A 89 29.58 -1.14 -6.01
N PRO A 90 30.30 -1.59 -7.06
CA PRO A 90 30.59 -3.02 -7.29
C PRO A 90 31.34 -3.72 -6.15
N ASP A 91 31.94 -2.95 -5.24
CA ASP A 91 32.67 -3.40 -4.06
C ASP A 91 31.88 -3.33 -2.75
N GLY A 92 30.61 -2.91 -2.81
CA GLY A 92 29.77 -2.69 -1.62
C GLY A 92 29.91 -1.30 -1.00
N THR A 93 30.74 -0.42 -1.56
CA THR A 93 30.84 0.96 -1.06
C THR A 93 29.50 1.69 -1.23
N ILE A 94 29.03 2.34 -0.17
CA ILE A 94 27.77 3.07 -0.17
C ILE A 94 28.02 4.57 -0.42
N TYR A 95 27.31 5.13 -1.39
CA TYR A 95 27.38 6.55 -1.74
C TYR A 95 26.02 7.21 -1.49
N PRO A 96 25.84 7.95 -0.39
CA PRO A 96 24.58 8.64 -0.10
C PRO A 96 24.20 9.64 -1.18
N SER A 97 22.90 9.80 -1.43
CA SER A 97 22.34 10.81 -2.35
C SER A 97 21.26 11.60 -1.63
N PRO A 98 21.63 12.56 -0.75
CA PRO A 98 20.71 13.20 0.19
C PRO A 98 19.61 14.02 -0.48
N ASN A 99 19.80 14.41 -1.74
CA ASN A 99 18.85 15.22 -2.51
C ASN A 99 17.90 14.41 -3.40
N ALA A 100 17.98 13.07 -3.31
CA ALA A 100 17.16 12.15 -4.08
C ALA A 100 15.67 12.30 -3.74
N LYS A 101 14.84 12.28 -4.78
CA LYS A 101 13.40 12.49 -4.67
C LYS A 101 12.67 11.95 -5.89
N LEU A 102 11.43 11.55 -5.68
CA LEU A 102 10.46 11.33 -6.74
C LEU A 102 9.67 12.62 -6.97
N ILE A 103 9.58 13.04 -8.23
CA ILE A 103 8.80 14.20 -8.65
C ILE A 103 7.64 13.68 -9.48
N LEU A 104 6.42 13.93 -9.01
CA LEU A 104 5.21 13.69 -9.77
C LEU A 104 4.81 14.97 -10.49
N TYR A 105 4.55 14.81 -11.78
CA TYR A 105 3.97 15.81 -12.67
C TYR A 105 2.54 15.41 -13.03
N PRO A 106 1.53 15.92 -12.30
CA PRO A 106 0.13 15.55 -12.51
C PRO A 106 -0.37 15.86 -13.92
N GLN A 107 0.22 16.86 -14.56
CA GLN A 107 -0.17 17.30 -15.91
C GLN A 107 0.18 16.28 -17.00
N TYR A 108 1.12 15.38 -16.72
CA TYR A 108 1.66 14.42 -17.68
C TYR A 108 1.64 12.99 -17.14
N PRO A 109 0.69 12.70 -16.23
CA PRO A 109 0.80 11.78 -15.09
C PRO A 109 2.15 11.05 -15.02
N GLU A 110 3.27 11.76 -14.90
CA GLU A 110 4.60 11.15 -14.92
C GLU A 110 5.25 11.26 -13.54
N VAL A 111 5.82 10.15 -13.06
CA VAL A 111 6.73 10.15 -11.92
C VAL A 111 8.15 10.11 -12.46
N ARG A 112 9.01 11.00 -11.98
CA ARG A 112 10.43 11.03 -12.35
C ARG A 112 11.33 11.01 -11.14
N PHE A 113 12.46 10.32 -11.26
CA PHE A 113 13.49 10.30 -10.24
C PHE A 113 14.47 11.45 -10.43
N SER A 114 14.75 12.23 -9.38
CA SER A 114 15.60 13.42 -9.47
C SER A 114 16.52 13.53 -8.25
N GLY A 115 17.62 14.28 -8.40
CA GLY A 115 18.56 14.55 -7.30
C GLY A 115 19.43 13.36 -6.89
N PHE A 116 19.38 12.26 -7.64
CA PHE A 116 20.06 11.00 -7.35
C PHE A 116 21.59 11.04 -7.49
N LEU A 117 22.15 12.05 -8.19
CA LEU A 117 23.59 12.34 -8.21
C LEU A 117 23.96 13.59 -7.42
N SER A 118 22.97 14.37 -6.98
CA SER A 118 23.24 15.66 -6.35
C SER A 118 23.76 15.47 -4.94
N ASN A 119 24.92 16.05 -4.65
CA ASN A 119 25.66 15.88 -3.39
C ASN A 119 25.98 14.41 -3.05
N SER A 120 26.16 13.57 -4.08
CA SER A 120 26.65 12.21 -3.93
C SER A 120 28.10 12.13 -4.40
N SER A 121 28.92 11.33 -3.73
CA SER A 121 30.30 11.03 -4.15
C SER A 121 30.38 9.93 -5.20
N VAL A 122 29.25 9.34 -5.60
CA VAL A 122 29.23 8.36 -6.71
C VAL A 122 29.64 9.04 -8.01
N ASP A 123 30.55 8.42 -8.75
CA ASP A 123 30.86 8.81 -10.12
C ASP A 123 30.02 7.95 -11.07
N ALA A 124 28.82 8.41 -11.43
CA ALA A 124 27.91 7.74 -12.37
C ALA A 124 27.32 8.69 -13.42
N SER A 125 27.85 9.93 -13.45
CA SER A 125 27.36 11.00 -14.31
C SER A 125 27.50 10.65 -15.80
N GLN A 126 28.54 9.91 -16.16
CA GLN A 126 28.81 9.50 -17.54
C GLN A 126 27.63 8.70 -18.13
N TRP A 127 27.03 7.81 -17.34
CA TRP A 127 25.96 6.90 -17.77
C TRP A 127 24.54 7.37 -17.43
N MET A 128 24.39 8.40 -16.61
CA MET A 128 23.09 8.94 -16.22
C MET A 128 22.79 10.32 -16.83
N ASP A 129 23.80 11.09 -17.23
CA ASP A 129 23.60 12.39 -17.87
C ASP A 129 23.23 12.23 -19.35
N PRO A 130 22.06 12.74 -19.80
CA PRO A 130 21.61 12.63 -21.19
C PRO A 130 22.51 13.36 -22.20
N SER A 131 23.38 14.27 -21.77
CA SER A 131 24.38 14.94 -22.63
C SER A 131 25.65 14.10 -22.85
N ARG A 132 25.79 12.98 -22.13
CA ARG A 132 26.90 12.03 -22.20
C ARG A 132 26.41 10.67 -22.70
N LYS A 133 26.72 9.57 -22.01
CA LYS A 133 26.24 8.22 -22.33
C LYS A 133 24.86 7.93 -21.75
N GLY A 134 24.19 8.91 -21.13
CA GLY A 134 22.86 8.75 -20.51
C GLY A 134 21.68 8.52 -21.47
N ARG A 135 21.94 8.31 -22.76
CA ARG A 135 20.95 7.86 -23.75
C ARG A 135 21.31 6.54 -24.41
N VAL A 136 22.45 5.94 -24.06
CA VAL A 136 22.89 4.66 -24.62
C VAL A 136 21.91 3.56 -24.18
N GLU A 137 21.53 2.69 -25.12
CA GLU A 137 20.64 1.56 -24.83
C GLU A 137 21.34 0.47 -24.02
N GLY A 138 20.56 -0.36 -23.34
CA GLY A 138 21.10 -1.49 -22.58
C GLY A 138 21.53 -1.18 -21.14
N ARG A 139 21.35 0.06 -20.67
CA ARG A 139 21.53 0.41 -19.25
C ARG A 139 20.41 -0.18 -18.41
N ILE A 140 20.74 -0.69 -17.22
CA ILE A 140 19.76 -1.24 -16.28
C ILE A 140 19.96 -0.59 -14.92
N LEU A 141 18.89 -0.02 -14.38
CA LEU A 141 18.86 0.54 -13.02
C LEU A 141 18.21 -0.47 -12.08
N LEU A 142 18.96 -0.91 -11.08
CA LEU A 142 18.43 -1.70 -9.97
C LEU A 142 18.17 -0.81 -8.78
N MET A 143 17.05 -1.07 -8.09
CA MET A 143 16.56 -0.31 -6.95
C MET A 143 16.12 -1.30 -5.87
N GLY A 144 16.96 -1.49 -4.85
CA GLY A 144 16.68 -2.32 -3.70
C GLY A 144 16.01 -1.52 -2.58
N VAL A 145 14.96 -2.05 -1.95
CA VAL A 145 14.35 -1.49 -0.74
C VAL A 145 14.72 -2.35 0.47
N THR A 146 15.15 -1.68 1.53
CA THR A 146 15.46 -2.26 2.85
C THR A 146 14.24 -2.17 3.77
N GLU A 147 14.22 -2.96 4.84
CA GLU A 147 13.13 -2.96 5.82
C GLU A 147 13.00 -1.63 6.57
N ASP A 148 14.11 -0.92 6.80
CA ASP A 148 14.13 0.40 7.44
C ASP A 148 13.83 1.56 6.48
N GLY A 149 13.40 1.27 5.25
CA GLY A 149 12.91 2.25 4.29
C GLY A 149 14.00 2.99 3.52
N ILE A 150 15.25 2.50 3.53
CA ILE A 150 16.32 2.97 2.65
C ILE A 150 16.19 2.31 1.28
N THR A 151 16.37 3.08 0.22
CA THR A 151 16.45 2.59 -1.15
C THR A 151 17.90 2.62 -1.65
N LEU A 152 18.39 1.50 -2.13
CA LEU A 152 19.75 1.33 -2.64
C LEU A 152 19.74 1.16 -4.17
N GLY A 153 20.59 1.91 -4.87
CA GLY A 153 20.69 1.87 -6.33
C GLY A 153 21.95 1.19 -6.81
N TYR A 154 21.85 0.45 -7.91
CA TYR A 154 23.01 -0.07 -8.66
C TYR A 154 22.78 0.13 -10.16
N LEU A 155 23.81 0.57 -10.89
CA LEU A 155 23.73 0.77 -12.34
C LEU A 155 24.52 -0.31 -13.06
N ILE A 156 23.84 -1.07 -13.92
CA ILE A 156 24.51 -1.93 -14.90
C ILE A 156 24.67 -1.14 -16.18
N ILE A 157 25.91 -1.04 -16.65
CA ILE A 157 26.26 -0.40 -17.91
C ILE A 157 26.17 -1.38 -19.09
N PRO A 158 25.96 -0.92 -20.33
CA PRO A 158 25.92 -1.77 -21.50
C PRO A 158 27.23 -2.55 -21.68
N GLY A 159 27.13 -3.84 -22.04
CA GLY A 159 28.28 -4.73 -22.26
C GLY A 159 28.76 -5.49 -21.03
N ALA A 160 28.24 -5.20 -19.83
CA ALA A 160 28.50 -6.02 -18.65
C ALA A 160 27.71 -7.35 -18.71
N GLY A 161 28.37 -8.49 -18.45
CA GLY A 161 27.76 -9.83 -18.57
C GLY A 161 26.51 -10.03 -17.71
N VAL A 162 26.52 -9.48 -16.48
CA VAL A 162 25.35 -9.50 -15.57
C VAL A 162 24.09 -8.87 -16.17
N GLY A 163 24.22 -7.98 -17.16
CA GLY A 163 23.07 -7.33 -17.80
C GLY A 163 22.15 -8.33 -18.51
N ASP A 164 22.70 -9.35 -19.14
CA ASP A 164 21.92 -10.38 -19.84
C ASP A 164 21.28 -11.36 -18.85
N GLU A 165 22.02 -11.77 -17.82
CA GLU A 165 21.48 -12.59 -16.71
C GLU A 165 20.28 -11.91 -16.04
N VAL A 166 20.34 -10.59 -15.81
CA VAL A 166 19.24 -9.82 -15.24
C VAL A 166 18.03 -9.78 -16.19
N ARG A 167 18.24 -9.59 -17.50
CA ARG A 167 17.14 -9.58 -18.49
C ARG A 167 16.43 -10.93 -18.56
N GLU A 168 17.19 -12.01 -18.52
CA GLU A 168 16.64 -13.36 -18.50
C GLU A 168 15.82 -13.59 -17.21
N ALA A 169 16.38 -13.26 -16.05
CA ALA A 169 15.71 -13.44 -14.76
C ALA A 169 14.39 -12.66 -14.65
N ILE A 170 14.32 -11.42 -15.17
CA ILE A 170 13.09 -10.63 -15.12
C ILE A 170 12.06 -11.05 -16.17
N SER A 171 12.46 -11.77 -17.23
CA SER A 171 11.54 -12.23 -18.28
C SER A 171 10.48 -13.21 -17.75
N ALA A 172 10.81 -13.95 -16.70
CA ALA A 172 9.91 -14.88 -16.00
C ALA A 172 8.96 -14.19 -15.00
N HIS A 173 9.13 -12.89 -14.73
CA HIS A 173 8.43 -12.16 -13.68
C HIS A 173 7.56 -11.04 -14.24
N SER A 174 6.36 -10.89 -13.68
CA SER A 174 5.42 -9.83 -14.06
C SER A 174 5.94 -8.43 -13.67
N ALA A 175 5.85 -7.47 -14.58
CA ALA A 175 6.16 -6.07 -14.30
C ALA A 175 5.09 -5.39 -13.43
N THR A 176 5.53 -4.52 -12.53
CA THR A 176 4.72 -3.53 -11.80
C THR A 176 5.06 -2.14 -12.33
N GLY A 177 4.18 -1.59 -13.19
CA GLY A 177 4.47 -0.36 -13.92
C GLY A 177 5.64 -0.55 -14.88
N VAL A 178 6.69 0.27 -14.73
CA VAL A 178 7.94 0.19 -15.53
C VAL A 178 9.06 -0.61 -14.83
N PHE A 179 8.77 -1.21 -13.68
CA PHE A 179 9.71 -1.99 -12.90
C PHE A 179 9.38 -3.47 -12.96
N HIS A 180 10.40 -4.31 -13.04
CA HIS A 180 10.31 -5.75 -12.82
C HIS A 180 10.79 -6.05 -11.41
N GLU A 181 10.13 -6.95 -10.70
CA GLU A 181 10.65 -7.44 -9.42
C GLU A 181 11.65 -8.57 -9.70
N LEU A 182 12.83 -8.46 -9.10
CA LEU A 182 13.87 -9.48 -9.16
C LEU A 182 14.00 -10.09 -7.75
N PRO A 183 13.59 -11.35 -7.54
CA PRO A 183 13.71 -11.98 -6.22
C PRO A 183 15.16 -11.97 -5.72
N LEU A 184 15.38 -11.50 -4.49
CA LEU A 184 16.72 -11.43 -3.87
C LEU A 184 17.25 -12.79 -3.39
N ALA A 185 16.32 -13.73 -3.29
CA ALA A 185 16.60 -15.13 -3.05
C ALA A 185 15.68 -15.94 -3.95
N ASP A 186 15.94 -17.25 -4.03
CA ASP A 186 14.93 -18.21 -4.47
C ASP A 186 13.66 -18.14 -3.57
N ASP A 187 13.74 -17.41 -2.44
CA ASP A 187 12.79 -17.32 -1.34
C ASP A 187 11.52 -16.48 -1.53
N ALA A 188 11.29 -15.74 -2.63
CA ALA A 188 9.98 -15.09 -2.80
C ALA A 188 8.85 -16.13 -2.91
N SER A 189 9.17 -17.26 -3.56
CA SER A 189 8.42 -18.51 -3.51
C SER A 189 8.36 -19.05 -2.08
N ASP A 190 9.48 -19.07 -1.35
CA ASP A 190 9.52 -19.61 0.00
C ASP A 190 8.76 -18.78 1.03
N ASN A 191 8.70 -17.44 0.97
CA ASN A 191 7.91 -16.63 1.91
C ASN A 191 6.41 -16.90 1.77
N LYS A 192 5.91 -16.98 0.54
CA LYS A 192 4.52 -17.38 0.28
C LYS A 192 4.30 -18.81 0.75
N ARG A 193 5.22 -19.73 0.46
CA ARG A 193 5.14 -21.13 0.93
C ARG A 193 5.17 -21.23 2.45
N LEU A 194 6.02 -20.49 3.15
CA LEU A 194 6.13 -20.41 4.61
C LEU A 194 4.84 -19.86 5.22
N LEU A 195 4.29 -18.79 4.65
CA LEU A 195 2.98 -18.26 5.04
C LEU A 195 1.89 -19.32 4.88
N LEU A 196 1.79 -19.95 3.71
CA LEU A 196 0.77 -20.97 3.43
C LEU A 196 0.92 -22.20 4.33
N ASN A 197 2.15 -22.67 4.56
CA ASN A 197 2.44 -23.77 5.49
C ASN A 197 2.02 -23.40 6.91
N ARG A 198 2.33 -22.18 7.37
CA ARG A 198 1.92 -21.73 8.71
C ARG A 198 0.40 -21.61 8.83
N LEU A 199 -0.28 -21.10 7.82
CA LEU A 199 -1.75 -21.06 7.80
C LEU A 199 -2.35 -22.47 7.80
N ARG A 200 -1.74 -23.41 7.09
CA ARG A 200 -2.15 -24.82 7.09
C ARG A 200 -2.01 -25.43 8.48
N GLU A 201 -0.91 -25.21 9.19
CA GLU A 201 -0.73 -25.65 10.58
C GLU A 201 -1.81 -25.07 11.51
N ILE A 202 -2.12 -23.79 11.35
CA ILE A 202 -3.17 -23.10 12.12
C ILE A 202 -4.54 -23.71 11.83
N HIS A 203 -4.85 -23.99 10.57
CA HIS A 203 -6.07 -24.69 10.18
C HIS A 203 -6.15 -26.08 10.81
N LEU A 204 -5.09 -26.89 10.68
CA LEU A 204 -5.02 -28.25 11.21
C LEU A 204 -5.05 -28.32 12.74
N SER A 205 -4.70 -27.23 13.43
CA SER A 205 -4.82 -27.11 14.88
C SER A 205 -6.28 -27.10 15.37
N GLY A 206 -7.26 -26.89 14.47
CA GLY A 206 -8.67 -26.88 14.80
C GLY A 206 -9.08 -25.66 15.63
N TRP A 207 -9.70 -25.90 16.79
CA TRP A 207 -10.19 -24.82 17.66
C TRP A 207 -9.07 -24.23 18.51
N ILE A 208 -8.77 -22.97 18.29
CA ILE A 208 -7.74 -22.21 19.00
C ILE A 208 -8.41 -21.27 20.01
N PRO A 209 -8.03 -21.32 21.30
CA PRO A 209 -8.53 -20.37 22.30
C PRO A 209 -8.30 -18.92 21.89
N SER A 210 -9.28 -18.06 22.17
CA SER A 210 -9.23 -16.64 21.85
C SER A 210 -8.12 -15.93 22.63
N GLN A 211 -7.14 -15.42 21.89
CA GLN A 211 -5.92 -14.87 22.47
C GLN A 211 -5.41 -13.66 21.68
N ARG A 212 -4.50 -12.91 22.30
CA ARG A 212 -3.70 -11.86 21.69
C ARG A 212 -2.32 -11.85 22.35
N LEU A 213 -1.33 -11.28 21.70
CA LEU A 213 -0.05 -11.01 22.35
C LEU A 213 -0.08 -9.63 23.03
N ASP A 214 0.71 -9.46 24.09
CA ASP A 214 1.10 -8.14 24.59
C ASP A 214 2.35 -7.61 23.85
N SER A 215 2.83 -6.43 24.22
CA SER A 215 4.03 -5.83 23.60
C SER A 215 5.33 -6.58 23.91
N ARG A 216 5.32 -7.56 24.81
CA ARG A 216 6.45 -8.42 25.17
C ARG A 216 6.32 -9.82 24.58
N GLY A 217 5.27 -10.09 23.80
CA GLY A 217 5.01 -11.40 23.20
C GLY A 217 4.32 -12.40 24.13
N ASN A 218 3.83 -11.99 25.31
CA ASN A 218 3.10 -12.89 26.20
C ASN A 218 1.65 -13.06 25.72
N ILE A 219 1.12 -14.28 25.89
CA ILE A 219 -0.26 -14.60 25.52
C ILE A 219 -1.24 -14.06 26.58
N LEU A 220 -2.22 -13.30 26.12
CA LEU A 220 -3.34 -12.80 26.93
C LEU A 220 -4.67 -13.28 26.35
N ALA A 221 -5.63 -13.59 27.22
CA ALA A 221 -7.00 -13.86 26.81
C ALA A 221 -7.62 -12.63 26.11
N CYS A 222 -8.44 -12.88 25.09
CA CYS A 222 -9.12 -11.83 24.33
C CYS A 222 -10.63 -12.06 24.29
N ASN A 223 -11.43 -11.06 24.70
CA ASN A 223 -12.91 -11.16 24.77
C ASN A 223 -13.66 -10.15 23.88
N SER A 224 -12.94 -9.34 23.10
CA SER A 224 -13.46 -8.36 22.15
C SER A 224 -13.98 -8.99 20.84
N PHE A 225 -14.72 -8.21 20.05
CA PHE A 225 -15.24 -8.65 18.74
C PHE A 225 -14.16 -8.89 17.68
N ASN A 226 -13.00 -8.23 17.82
CA ASN A 226 -11.86 -8.34 16.91
C ASN A 226 -10.86 -9.43 17.29
N CYS A 227 -11.16 -10.28 18.28
CA CYS A 227 -10.22 -11.29 18.75
C CYS A 227 -9.91 -12.38 17.72
N GLY A 228 -10.71 -12.56 16.67
CA GLY A 228 -10.38 -13.48 15.57
C GLY A 228 -9.09 -13.06 14.86
N GLY A 229 -8.95 -11.76 14.56
CA GLY A 229 -7.72 -11.18 14.02
C GLY A 229 -6.55 -11.32 14.98
N TYR A 230 -6.71 -10.90 16.24
CA TYR A 230 -5.65 -11.02 17.24
C TYR A 230 -5.20 -12.46 17.50
N THR A 231 -6.13 -13.43 17.43
CA THR A 231 -5.81 -14.84 17.60
C THR A 231 -4.96 -15.35 16.42
N LEU A 232 -5.29 -14.92 15.20
CA LEU A 232 -4.48 -15.22 14.02
C LEU A 232 -3.09 -14.61 14.14
N GLU A 233 -3.00 -13.31 14.40
CA GLU A 233 -1.74 -12.58 14.61
C GLU A 233 -0.86 -13.25 15.68
N ALA A 234 -1.45 -13.63 16.82
CA ALA A 234 -0.75 -14.33 17.89
C ALA A 234 -0.17 -15.68 17.44
N LYS A 235 -0.84 -16.40 16.54
CA LYS A 235 -0.30 -17.66 15.96
C LYS A 235 0.86 -17.43 14.99
N PHE A 236 1.01 -16.22 14.48
CA PHE A 236 2.18 -15.78 13.73
C PHE A 236 3.27 -15.12 14.60
N GLY A 237 3.05 -15.01 15.92
CA GLY A 237 4.00 -14.34 16.82
C GLY A 237 3.98 -12.82 16.72
N ILE A 238 2.92 -12.24 16.14
CA ILE A 238 2.82 -10.80 15.86
C ILE A 238 2.27 -10.10 17.11
N THR A 239 3.04 -9.15 17.65
CA THR A 239 2.62 -8.31 18.77
C THR A 239 1.78 -7.12 18.28
N PRO A 240 0.83 -6.61 19.08
CA PRO A 240 0.04 -5.43 18.71
C PRO A 240 0.93 -4.18 18.68
N ASN A 241 1.52 -3.89 17.54
CA ASN A 241 2.32 -2.69 17.34
C ASN A 241 1.49 -1.75 16.47
N GLY A 242 1.29 -0.50 16.89
CA GLY A 242 0.49 0.49 16.16
C GLY A 242 1.10 0.99 14.84
N PHE A 243 2.04 0.23 14.26
CA PHE A 243 2.69 0.55 13.00
C PHE A 243 1.89 0.01 11.83
N SER A 244 1.96 0.69 10.69
CA SER A 244 1.20 0.31 9.50
C SER A 244 1.95 -0.65 8.58
N GLU A 245 2.86 -1.48 9.09
CA GLU A 245 3.66 -2.41 8.27
C GLU A 245 2.89 -3.71 7.98
N PRO A 246 3.30 -4.52 6.97
CA PRO A 246 2.73 -5.83 6.73
C PRO A 246 2.96 -6.78 7.91
N ASP A 247 2.02 -7.68 8.12
CA ASP A 247 1.93 -8.51 9.33
C ASP A 247 2.98 -9.64 9.39
N TYR A 248 3.24 -10.34 8.27
CA TYR A 248 4.17 -11.47 8.23
C TYR A 248 4.89 -11.60 6.89
N LEU A 249 6.23 -11.52 6.88
CA LEU A 249 7.06 -11.69 5.67
C LEU A 249 6.57 -10.85 4.46
N GLY A 250 6.11 -9.62 4.70
CA GLY A 250 5.58 -8.73 3.66
C GLY A 250 4.10 -8.95 3.29
N TRP A 251 3.38 -9.82 4.01
CA TRP A 251 1.95 -10.07 3.82
C TRP A 251 1.11 -9.49 4.94
N GLU A 252 0.04 -8.78 4.59
CA GLU A 252 -1.02 -8.42 5.55
C GLU A 252 -1.99 -9.60 5.75
N LEU A 253 -2.26 -9.92 7.02
CA LEU A 253 -3.14 -10.99 7.47
C LEU A 253 -4.51 -10.41 7.82
N LYS A 254 -5.54 -10.70 7.03
CA LYS A 254 -6.91 -10.26 7.31
C LYS A 254 -7.82 -11.43 7.66
N GLN A 255 -8.19 -11.53 8.94
CA GLN A 255 -9.24 -12.44 9.37
C GLN A 255 -10.63 -11.86 9.07
N TYR A 256 -11.55 -12.72 8.63
CA TYR A 256 -12.98 -12.38 8.54
C TYR A 256 -13.86 -13.53 9.04
N SER A 257 -14.94 -13.18 9.74
CA SER A 257 -15.78 -14.17 10.42
C SER A 257 -16.85 -14.74 9.49
N VAL A 258 -16.99 -16.06 9.44
CA VAL A 258 -18.00 -16.79 8.66
C VAL A 258 -18.89 -17.64 9.56
N LYS A 259 -20.12 -17.93 9.14
CA LYS A 259 -21.01 -18.88 9.84
C LYS A 259 -20.63 -20.34 9.56
N SER A 260 -20.04 -20.60 8.39
CA SER A 260 -19.61 -21.91 7.92
C SER A 260 -18.57 -21.72 6.82
N PHE A 261 -17.60 -22.63 6.72
CA PHE A 261 -16.61 -22.63 5.64
C PHE A 261 -17.21 -22.92 4.26
N ALA A 262 -18.47 -23.38 4.18
CA ALA A 262 -19.19 -23.44 2.91
C ALA A 262 -19.66 -22.06 2.40
N ARG A 263 -19.64 -21.02 3.25
CA ARG A 263 -20.18 -19.67 2.95
C ARG A 263 -19.14 -18.57 3.20
N VAL A 264 -18.00 -18.68 2.51
CA VAL A 264 -16.87 -17.75 2.63
C VAL A 264 -17.02 -16.47 1.79
N ASN A 265 -17.90 -16.45 0.79
CA ASN A 265 -17.97 -15.35 -0.19
C ASN A 265 -18.89 -14.18 0.19
N SER A 266 -19.75 -14.32 1.20
CA SER A 266 -20.78 -13.31 1.53
C SER A 266 -20.43 -12.34 2.67
N GLN A 267 -19.20 -12.40 3.20
CA GLN A 267 -18.83 -11.63 4.38
C GLN A 267 -18.30 -10.25 4.03
N VAL A 268 -18.46 -9.32 4.98
CA VAL A 268 -17.94 -7.96 4.84
C VAL A 268 -16.56 -7.89 5.48
N VAL A 269 -15.58 -7.42 4.72
CA VAL A 269 -14.20 -7.23 5.15
C VAL A 269 -13.93 -5.73 5.32
N THR A 270 -13.28 -5.36 6.43
CA THR A 270 -12.77 -3.99 6.61
C THR A 270 -11.41 -3.89 5.94
N LEU A 271 -11.27 -2.98 4.99
CA LEU A 271 -10.01 -2.72 4.31
C LEU A 271 -9.11 -1.83 5.17
N MET A 272 -9.63 -0.67 5.55
CA MET A 272 -8.91 0.36 6.28
C MET A 272 -9.86 1.25 7.09
N THR A 273 -9.32 1.97 8.07
CA THR A 273 -10.09 2.87 8.95
C THR A 273 -9.49 4.28 9.12
N PRO A 274 -9.16 5.00 8.02
CA PRO A 274 -8.64 6.36 8.12
C PRO A 274 -9.73 7.33 8.55
N GLU A 275 -9.40 8.30 9.38
CA GLU A 275 -10.31 9.41 9.71
C GLU A 275 -10.23 10.51 8.64
N PRO A 276 -11.33 11.25 8.37
CA PRO A 276 -11.28 12.39 7.46
C PRO A 276 -10.27 13.44 7.92
N ASN A 277 -9.49 13.97 6.97
CA ASN A 277 -8.46 14.96 7.25
C ASN A 277 -8.81 16.36 6.72
N GLU A 278 -9.93 16.52 6.04
CA GLU A 278 -10.45 17.77 5.45
C GLU A 278 -12.00 17.83 5.54
N GLY A 279 -12.58 18.99 5.22
CA GLY A 279 -14.03 19.23 5.22
C GLY A 279 -14.59 19.58 6.60
N PHE A 280 -15.92 19.72 6.68
CA PHE A 280 -16.63 20.13 7.91
C PHE A 280 -16.23 19.28 9.12
N TYR A 281 -16.08 17.97 8.93
CA TYR A 281 -15.61 17.03 9.96
C TYR A 281 -14.31 17.47 10.64
N LYS A 282 -13.34 17.93 9.86
CA LYS A 282 -12.03 18.36 10.37
C LYS A 282 -12.07 19.78 10.91
N GLU A 283 -12.77 20.68 10.22
CA GLU A 283 -12.78 22.12 10.52
C GLU A 283 -13.60 22.46 11.77
N ARG A 284 -14.78 21.86 11.92
CA ARG A 284 -15.69 22.08 13.06
C ARG A 284 -15.55 20.99 14.12
N GLY A 285 -14.98 19.86 13.74
CA GLY A 285 -14.82 18.71 14.62
C GLY A 285 -16.03 17.77 14.62
N VAL A 286 -15.79 16.60 15.19
CA VAL A 286 -16.70 15.44 15.11
C VAL A 286 -18.04 15.69 15.78
N ALA A 287 -18.05 16.50 16.85
CA ALA A 287 -19.28 16.78 17.57
C ALA A 287 -20.29 17.53 16.70
N ASP A 288 -19.84 18.63 16.09
CA ASP A 288 -20.68 19.45 15.23
C ASP A 288 -21.03 18.70 13.94
N PHE A 289 -20.12 17.88 13.42
CA PHE A 289 -20.41 17.01 12.28
C PHE A 289 -21.59 16.07 12.55
N ILE A 290 -21.63 15.42 13.72
CA ILE A 290 -22.76 14.53 14.08
C ILE A 290 -24.05 15.34 14.28
N ARG A 291 -23.97 16.55 14.84
CA ARG A 291 -25.15 17.41 15.01
C ARG A 291 -25.73 17.88 13.68
N MET A 292 -24.87 18.15 12.70
CA MET A 292 -25.27 18.63 11.38
C MET A 292 -25.75 17.50 10.46
N PHE A 293 -25.03 16.38 10.41
CA PHE A 293 -25.25 15.32 9.42
C PHE A 293 -25.71 13.98 10.02
N GLY A 294 -25.74 13.86 11.34
CA GLY A 294 -26.20 12.67 12.04
C GLY A 294 -27.71 12.63 12.24
N TYR A 295 -28.15 11.58 12.92
CA TYR A 295 -29.56 11.32 13.20
C TYR A 295 -29.75 10.79 14.63
N LYS A 296 -30.97 10.94 15.15
CA LYS A 296 -31.35 10.41 16.47
C LYS A 296 -31.26 8.88 16.50
N ASP A 297 -31.01 8.32 17.67
CA ASP A 297 -30.95 6.87 17.84
C ASP A 297 -32.26 6.16 17.44
N VAL A 298 -32.15 5.18 16.55
CA VAL A 298 -33.29 4.42 16.02
C VAL A 298 -33.78 3.32 16.96
N SER A 299 -32.98 2.95 17.97
CA SER A 299 -33.39 2.02 19.03
C SER A 299 -33.98 2.74 20.24
N GLY A 300 -34.18 4.06 20.17
CA GLY A 300 -34.83 4.85 21.21
C GLY A 300 -33.92 5.23 22.38
N LYS A 301 -32.60 5.06 22.29
CA LYS A 301 -31.69 5.52 23.35
C LYS A 301 -31.73 7.05 23.42
N ALA A 302 -32.20 7.57 24.55
CA ALA A 302 -32.32 9.01 24.79
C ALA A 302 -30.95 9.70 24.75
N ASP A 303 -30.96 10.97 24.34
CA ASP A 303 -29.80 11.86 24.25
C ASP A 303 -28.57 11.25 23.51
N ARG A 304 -28.86 10.47 22.47
CA ARG A 304 -27.86 9.87 21.59
C ARG A 304 -28.08 10.26 20.14
N LEU A 305 -27.01 10.73 19.50
CA LEU A 305 -26.93 10.94 18.07
C LEU A 305 -25.99 9.90 17.45
N ASN A 306 -26.30 9.49 16.22
CA ASN A 306 -25.50 8.55 15.47
C ASN A 306 -25.18 9.13 14.09
N PHE A 307 -24.03 8.74 13.55
CA PHE A 307 -23.70 8.92 12.16
C PHE A 307 -23.18 7.57 11.64
N GLY A 308 -24.00 6.95 10.80
CA GLY A 308 -23.75 5.59 10.32
C GLY A 308 -24.72 5.18 9.23
N GLY A 309 -24.45 4.02 8.61
CA GLY A 309 -25.12 3.56 7.40
C GLY A 309 -24.12 3.46 6.26
N ILE A 310 -24.48 2.73 5.21
CA ILE A 310 -23.59 2.50 4.08
C ILE A 310 -23.69 3.67 3.11
N HIS A 311 -22.56 4.35 2.85
CA HIS A 311 -22.41 5.37 1.82
C HIS A 311 -21.71 4.76 0.61
N ARG A 312 -22.41 4.75 -0.54
CA ARG A 312 -21.89 4.24 -1.82
C ARG A 312 -21.61 5.39 -2.77
N PHE A 313 -20.80 5.08 -3.77
CA PHE A 313 -20.42 6.05 -4.80
C PHE A 313 -21.66 6.64 -5.49
N SER A 314 -21.73 7.96 -5.56
CA SER A 314 -22.76 8.76 -6.24
C SER A 314 -24.20 8.48 -5.77
N ALA A 315 -24.38 7.80 -4.63
CA ALA A 315 -25.70 7.43 -4.10
C ALA A 315 -25.91 8.05 -2.71
N PRO A 316 -26.84 9.01 -2.56
CA PRO A 316 -27.17 9.59 -1.27
C PRO A 316 -27.68 8.52 -0.28
N ALA A 317 -27.06 8.44 0.90
CA ALA A 317 -27.50 7.54 1.95
C ALA A 317 -28.79 8.06 2.60
N SER A 318 -29.81 7.21 2.70
CA SER A 318 -31.15 7.59 3.15
C SER A 318 -31.22 8.30 4.52
N ARG A 319 -30.29 7.99 5.43
CA ARG A 319 -30.28 8.56 6.79
C ARG A 319 -29.53 9.87 6.94
N THR A 320 -28.57 10.15 6.06
CA THR A 320 -27.69 11.32 6.19
C THR A 320 -27.82 12.28 5.02
N GLY A 321 -28.44 11.85 3.91
CA GLY A 321 -28.53 12.63 2.66
C GLY A 321 -27.18 12.84 1.96
N LEU A 322 -26.11 12.21 2.45
CA LEU A 322 -24.75 12.38 1.94
C LEU A 322 -24.43 11.30 0.92
N ALA A 323 -23.76 11.66 -0.16
CA ALA A 323 -23.21 10.75 -1.16
C ALA A 323 -21.69 10.64 -1.00
N LEU A 324 -21.15 9.45 -1.25
CA LEU A 324 -19.70 9.26 -1.34
C LEU A 324 -19.28 9.54 -2.79
N ASN A 325 -18.27 10.36 -3.01
CA ASN A 325 -17.73 10.67 -4.33
C ASN A 325 -16.20 10.58 -4.31
N VAL A 326 -15.60 10.57 -5.50
CA VAL A 326 -14.15 10.56 -5.67
C VAL A 326 -13.78 11.71 -6.58
N HIS A 327 -13.19 12.76 -6.02
CA HIS A 327 -12.76 13.93 -6.79
C HIS A 327 -11.31 13.76 -7.21
N GLY A 328 -10.97 14.18 -8.42
CA GLY A 328 -9.61 14.05 -8.95
C GLY A 328 -9.24 12.65 -9.44
N PHE A 329 -10.23 11.80 -9.72
CA PHE A 329 -10.03 10.48 -10.33
C PHE A 329 -10.94 10.33 -11.55
N ASP A 330 -10.35 9.99 -12.69
CA ASP A 330 -11.10 9.61 -13.88
C ASP A 330 -11.39 8.11 -13.84
N HIS A 331 -12.66 7.77 -13.62
CA HIS A 331 -13.15 6.40 -13.52
C HIS A 331 -13.13 5.65 -14.87
N GLN A 332 -13.06 6.35 -16.02
CA GLN A 332 -12.97 5.70 -17.32
C GLN A 332 -11.54 5.22 -17.59
N SER A 333 -10.56 6.11 -17.42
CA SER A 333 -9.15 5.73 -17.61
C SER A 333 -8.53 5.02 -16.41
N GLY A 334 -9.17 5.06 -15.24
CA GLY A 334 -8.66 4.48 -14.00
C GLY A 334 -7.49 5.25 -13.40
N LYS A 335 -7.39 6.56 -13.69
CA LYS A 335 -6.23 7.39 -13.33
C LYS A 335 -6.62 8.55 -12.43
N ILE A 336 -5.72 8.90 -11.52
CA ILE A 336 -5.80 10.14 -10.75
C ILE A 336 -5.49 11.30 -11.68
N THR A 337 -6.46 12.21 -11.84
CA THR A 337 -6.38 13.42 -12.67
C THR A 337 -6.09 14.67 -11.83
N ASP A 338 -6.55 14.70 -10.58
CA ASP A 338 -6.18 15.71 -9.60
C ASP A 338 -5.62 15.07 -8.32
N PRO A 339 -4.32 15.19 -8.05
CA PRO A 339 -3.65 14.72 -6.83
C PRO A 339 -4.14 15.37 -5.52
N ASN A 340 -4.71 16.58 -5.58
CA ASN A 340 -5.35 17.23 -4.43
C ASN A 340 -6.79 16.74 -4.19
N GLY A 341 -7.23 15.83 -5.06
CA GLY A 341 -8.46 15.09 -4.94
C GLY A 341 -8.54 14.25 -3.67
N GLY A 342 -9.61 13.49 -3.59
CA GLY A 342 -9.88 12.69 -2.42
C GLY A 342 -11.15 11.89 -2.56
N ILE A 343 -11.35 11.00 -1.60
CA ILE A 343 -12.67 10.45 -1.33
C ILE A 343 -13.42 11.52 -0.56
N VAL A 344 -14.61 11.90 -1.03
CA VAL A 344 -15.41 13.01 -0.50
C VAL A 344 -16.75 12.47 -0.06
N LEU A 345 -17.21 12.91 1.09
CA LEU A 345 -18.58 12.73 1.54
C LEU A 345 -19.25 14.10 1.51
N GLU A 346 -20.26 14.25 0.66
CA GLU A 346 -20.85 15.55 0.37
C GLU A 346 -22.37 15.51 0.25
N THR A 347 -22.98 16.67 0.43
CA THR A 347 -24.42 16.86 0.25
C THR A 347 -24.78 16.90 -1.23
N VAL A 348 -26.07 16.77 -1.55
CA VAL A 348 -26.58 16.93 -2.93
C VAL A 348 -26.31 18.33 -3.52
N HIS A 349 -25.98 19.31 -2.68
CA HIS A 349 -25.63 20.68 -3.09
C HIS A 349 -24.11 20.89 -3.22
N GLY A 350 -23.30 19.83 -3.06
CA GLY A 350 -21.83 19.89 -3.20
C GLY A 350 -21.09 20.40 -1.96
N GLU A 351 -21.75 20.48 -0.79
CA GLU A 351 -21.07 20.84 0.45
C GLU A 351 -20.27 19.65 0.99
N VAL A 352 -18.97 19.86 1.22
CA VAL A 352 -18.05 18.81 1.69
C VAL A 352 -18.20 18.58 3.20
N ALA A 353 -18.93 17.54 3.56
CA ALA A 353 -19.11 17.13 4.96
C ALA A 353 -17.83 16.50 5.54
N ALA A 354 -17.15 15.67 4.75
CA ALA A 354 -15.88 15.05 5.14
C ALA A 354 -15.04 14.71 3.89
N LYS A 355 -13.72 14.85 3.97
CA LYS A 355 -12.82 14.46 2.88
C LYS A 355 -11.59 13.71 3.40
N TRP A 356 -11.23 12.67 2.66
CA TRP A 356 -9.97 11.95 2.78
C TRP A 356 -9.11 12.25 1.56
N ALA A 357 -8.09 13.08 1.74
CA ALA A 357 -7.20 13.48 0.65
C ALA A 357 -6.34 12.30 0.17
N PHE A 358 -6.13 12.21 -1.14
CA PHE A 358 -5.34 11.11 -1.72
C PHE A 358 -3.95 10.95 -1.11
N PRO A 359 -3.14 12.00 -0.83
CA PRO A 359 -1.82 11.81 -0.24
C PRO A 359 -1.86 11.06 1.10
N ARG A 360 -2.85 11.38 1.96
CA ARG A 360 -3.03 10.71 3.26
C ARG A 360 -3.46 9.25 3.09
N LEU A 361 -4.37 8.98 2.17
CA LEU A 361 -4.84 7.63 1.89
C LEU A 361 -3.75 6.75 1.27
N LEU A 362 -2.93 7.32 0.38
CA LEU A 362 -1.78 6.66 -0.23
C LEU A 362 -0.79 6.20 0.84
N ASP A 363 -0.42 7.06 1.79
CA ASP A 363 0.49 6.70 2.89
C ASP A 363 -0.03 5.54 3.76
N HIS A 364 -1.35 5.39 3.85
CA HIS A 364 -2.00 4.26 4.53
C HIS A 364 -2.04 3.00 3.66
N TRP A 365 -2.36 3.14 2.37
CA TRP A 365 -2.53 2.01 1.45
C TRP A 365 -1.20 1.33 1.10
N LYS A 366 -0.15 2.13 0.85
CA LYS A 366 1.19 1.67 0.41
C LYS A 366 1.84 0.68 1.37
N ARG A 367 1.69 0.89 2.68
CA ARG A 367 2.41 0.10 3.68
C ARG A 367 1.75 -1.24 4.01
N LYS A 368 0.45 -1.42 3.75
CA LYS A 368 -0.32 -2.59 4.22
C LYS A 368 -0.83 -3.55 3.15
N HIS A 369 -1.05 -3.13 1.91
CA HIS A 369 -1.97 -3.89 1.04
C HIS A 369 -1.37 -4.45 -0.24
N GLU A 370 -0.07 -4.29 -0.48
CA GLU A 370 0.59 -4.84 -1.67
C GLU A 370 0.38 -6.35 -1.85
N ARG A 371 0.42 -7.10 -0.75
CA ARG A 371 0.11 -8.51 -0.67
C ARG A 371 -0.74 -8.75 0.57
N ALA A 372 -1.86 -9.44 0.42
CA ALA A 372 -2.74 -9.75 1.53
C ALA A 372 -3.34 -11.15 1.42
N VAL A 373 -3.51 -11.78 2.57
CA VAL A 373 -4.24 -13.04 2.70
C VAL A 373 -5.48 -12.83 3.56
N TYR A 374 -6.60 -13.35 3.07
CA TYR A 374 -7.89 -13.27 3.71
C TYR A 374 -8.29 -14.64 4.23
N VAL A 375 -8.31 -14.78 5.56
CA VAL A 375 -8.51 -16.06 6.24
C VAL A 375 -9.91 -16.09 6.89
N PRO A 376 -10.82 -16.98 6.45
CA PRO A 376 -12.11 -17.14 7.11
C PRO A 376 -11.93 -17.81 8.47
N SER A 377 -12.72 -17.42 9.46
CA SER A 377 -12.81 -18.18 10.72
C SER A 377 -14.23 -18.30 11.26
N ILE A 378 -14.48 -19.38 11.99
CA ILE A 378 -15.70 -19.62 12.75
C ILE A 378 -15.38 -19.39 14.23
N MET A 379 -16.27 -18.71 14.93
CA MET A 379 -16.16 -18.47 16.36
C MET A 379 -17.15 -19.36 17.13
N ARG A 380 -16.72 -19.90 18.27
CA ARG A 380 -17.57 -20.51 19.29
C ARG A 380 -17.33 -19.83 20.63
N LEU A 381 -18.35 -19.82 21.50
CA LEU A 381 -18.23 -19.29 22.87
C LEU A 381 -17.95 -20.39 23.91
N GLU A 382 -18.43 -21.61 23.68
CA GLU A 382 -18.31 -22.73 24.62
C GLU A 382 -17.29 -23.79 24.14
N PRO A 383 -16.54 -24.45 25.05
CA PRO A 383 -16.47 -24.21 26.51
C PRO A 383 -15.69 -22.94 26.87
N ASN A 384 -14.96 -22.37 25.91
CA ASN A 384 -14.30 -21.09 25.99
C ASN A 384 -14.32 -20.44 24.60
N ARG A 385 -14.30 -19.11 24.56
CA ARG A 385 -14.24 -18.38 23.28
C ARG A 385 -13.06 -18.88 22.46
N SER A 386 -13.33 -19.44 21.28
CA SER A 386 -12.32 -20.05 20.41
C SER A 386 -12.63 -19.78 18.94
N TYR A 387 -11.59 -19.85 18.12
CA TYR A 387 -11.66 -19.66 16.67
C TYR A 387 -11.13 -20.89 15.94
N HIS A 388 -11.81 -21.30 14.88
CA HIS A 388 -11.31 -22.28 13.92
C HIS A 388 -11.12 -21.56 12.59
N PHE A 389 -9.92 -21.64 12.02
CA PHE A 389 -9.56 -21.00 10.75
C PHE A 389 -9.75 -21.96 9.59
N GLY A 390 -10.32 -21.51 8.48
CA GLY A 390 -10.64 -22.36 7.33
C GLY A 390 -9.44 -22.60 6.41
N ASN A 391 -9.47 -23.70 5.67
CA ASN A 391 -8.46 -24.05 4.67
C ASN A 391 -8.60 -23.27 3.36
N LYS A 392 -9.81 -22.87 2.98
CA LYS A 392 -10.05 -22.09 1.76
C LYS A 392 -9.85 -20.62 2.03
N ILE A 393 -8.68 -20.12 1.66
CA ILE A 393 -8.28 -18.72 1.84
C ILE A 393 -8.29 -17.97 0.52
N LYS A 394 -8.24 -16.63 0.59
CA LYS A 394 -8.10 -15.79 -0.59
C LYS A 394 -6.76 -15.06 -0.54
N VAL A 395 -6.03 -15.07 -1.64
CA VAL A 395 -4.69 -14.49 -1.75
C VAL A 395 -4.73 -13.41 -2.83
N GLY A 396 -4.38 -12.19 -2.44
CA GLY A 396 -4.26 -11.03 -3.33
C GLY A 396 -2.82 -10.57 -3.42
N GLU A 397 -2.32 -10.40 -4.65
CA GLU A 397 -0.97 -9.96 -4.96
C GLU A 397 -1.03 -8.80 -5.96
N GLN A 398 -0.12 -7.84 -5.80
CA GLN A 398 -0.02 -6.64 -6.63
C GLN A 398 -1.31 -5.81 -6.61
N THR A 399 -1.43 -4.95 -5.60
CA THR A 399 -2.43 -3.87 -5.58
C THR A 399 -1.78 -2.53 -5.91
N ASP A 400 -2.61 -1.58 -6.28
CA ASP A 400 -2.30 -0.17 -6.27
C ASP A 400 -3.51 0.62 -5.74
N PHE A 401 -3.30 1.89 -5.46
CA PHE A 401 -4.35 2.76 -4.93
C PHE A 401 -5.48 3.03 -5.96
N CYS A 402 -5.18 2.96 -7.26
CA CYS A 402 -6.18 3.15 -8.32
C CYS A 402 -7.17 1.97 -8.38
N PHE A 403 -6.78 0.75 -8.03
CA PHE A 403 -7.72 -0.36 -7.86
C PHE A 403 -8.74 -0.06 -6.76
N LEU A 404 -8.30 0.50 -5.61
CA LEU A 404 -9.21 0.93 -4.55
C LEU A 404 -10.19 2.01 -5.04
N LEU A 405 -9.69 3.06 -5.69
CA LEU A 405 -10.53 4.14 -6.23
C LEU A 405 -11.51 3.62 -7.29
N SER A 406 -11.07 2.74 -8.18
CA SER A 406 -11.93 2.10 -9.17
C SER A 406 -13.01 1.24 -8.51
N ALA A 407 -12.66 0.48 -7.48
CA ALA A 407 -13.61 -0.35 -6.75
C ALA A 407 -14.63 0.50 -5.95
N LEU A 408 -14.22 1.67 -5.45
CA LEU A 408 -15.13 2.68 -4.87
C LEU A 408 -16.10 3.20 -5.93
N CYS A 409 -15.62 3.68 -7.08
CA CYS A 409 -16.47 4.18 -8.17
C CYS A 409 -17.44 3.12 -8.72
N LYS A 410 -17.04 1.85 -8.71
CA LYS A 410 -17.92 0.70 -9.07
C LYS A 410 -18.90 0.32 -7.95
N GLY A 411 -18.85 0.98 -6.78
CA GLY A 411 -19.69 0.70 -5.62
C GLY A 411 -19.37 -0.62 -4.90
N LEU A 412 -18.26 -1.28 -5.23
CA LEU A 412 -17.80 -2.52 -4.59
C LEU A 412 -17.25 -2.24 -3.20
N VAL A 413 -16.42 -1.19 -3.10
CA VAL A 413 -15.98 -0.62 -1.84
C VAL A 413 -16.95 0.50 -1.43
N TYR A 414 -17.24 0.59 -0.14
CA TYR A 414 -18.14 1.59 0.42
C TYR A 414 -17.64 2.07 1.78
N TYR A 415 -18.13 3.24 2.18
CA TYR A 415 -17.88 3.80 3.50
C TYR A 415 -19.01 3.36 4.45
N ASP A 416 -18.65 2.82 5.61
CA ASP A 416 -19.57 2.30 6.62
C ASP A 416 -19.21 2.84 8.01
N PRO A 417 -19.51 4.11 8.27
CA PRO A 417 -19.26 4.74 9.56
C PRO A 417 -20.12 4.15 10.67
N GLY A 418 -19.58 4.14 11.87
CA GLY A 418 -20.30 3.81 13.11
C GLY A 418 -19.99 4.81 14.20
N ILE A 419 -20.11 6.10 13.89
CA ILE A 419 -19.83 7.19 14.81
C ILE A 419 -21.05 7.40 15.70
N LYS A 420 -20.85 7.57 17.00
CA LYS A 420 -21.94 7.90 17.93
C LYS A 420 -21.52 8.95 18.95
N MET A 421 -22.49 9.72 19.38
CA MET A 421 -22.40 10.70 20.46
C MET A 421 -23.46 10.39 21.50
N GLU A 422 -23.06 10.21 22.75
CA GLU A 422 -23.95 10.02 23.90
C GLU A 422 -23.86 11.22 24.84
N GLY A 423 -24.98 11.63 25.44
CA GLY A 423 -25.05 12.86 26.23
C GLY A 423 -24.99 14.12 25.35
N ALA A 424 -25.64 14.09 24.18
CA ALA A 424 -25.52 15.12 23.15
C ALA A 424 -25.94 16.53 23.62
N SER A 425 -26.84 16.61 24.60
CA SER A 425 -27.31 17.83 25.27
C SER A 425 -26.34 18.39 26.32
N THR A 426 -25.35 17.60 26.74
CA THR A 426 -24.40 17.99 27.79
C THR A 426 -23.24 18.84 27.24
N THR A 427 -22.50 19.50 28.14
CA THR A 427 -21.32 20.29 27.79
C THR A 427 -20.12 19.43 27.38
N LYS A 428 -20.12 18.13 27.69
CA LYS A 428 -19.03 17.18 27.39
C LYS A 428 -19.60 15.83 26.92
N PRO A 429 -20.11 15.74 25.68
CA PRO A 429 -20.65 14.50 25.16
C PRO A 429 -19.57 13.44 24.92
N GLU A 430 -19.91 12.17 25.10
CA GLU A 430 -19.02 11.05 24.82
C GLU A 430 -19.10 10.64 23.34
N ILE A 431 -17.98 10.71 22.62
CA ILE A 431 -17.92 10.40 21.19
C ILE A 431 -17.12 9.12 20.95
N LYS A 432 -17.75 8.14 20.29
CA LYS A 432 -17.07 6.96 19.77
C LYS A 432 -16.97 7.06 18.25
N ARG A 433 -15.75 6.99 17.73
CA ARG A 433 -15.46 7.07 16.29
C ARG A 433 -15.24 5.68 15.69
N ARG A 434 -15.64 5.55 14.44
CA ARG A 434 -15.44 4.35 13.61
C ARG A 434 -15.65 4.78 12.17
N SER A 435 -14.56 5.05 11.49
CA SER A 435 -14.53 5.35 10.07
C SER A 435 -14.02 4.12 9.34
N GLN A 436 -14.83 3.42 8.54
CA GLN A 436 -14.43 2.14 7.94
C GLN A 436 -14.75 2.10 6.45
N PHE A 437 -13.74 1.76 5.64
CA PHE A 437 -13.93 1.37 4.25
C PHE A 437 -14.02 -0.15 4.18
N ARG A 438 -15.06 -0.64 3.52
CA ARG A 438 -15.42 -2.06 3.52
C ARG A 438 -15.75 -2.57 2.13
N ILE A 439 -15.58 -3.88 1.95
CA ILE A 439 -15.87 -4.59 0.71
C ILE A 439 -16.46 -5.96 1.04
N ARG A 440 -17.25 -6.54 0.13
CA ARG A 440 -17.64 -7.95 0.25
C ARG A 440 -16.49 -8.86 -0.15
N SER A 441 -16.34 -9.99 0.55
CA SER A 441 -15.28 -10.98 0.32
C SER A 441 -15.25 -11.52 -1.11
N GLU A 442 -16.41 -11.62 -1.79
CA GLU A 442 -16.50 -12.01 -3.21
C GLU A 442 -15.89 -10.97 -4.17
N SER A 443 -15.86 -9.70 -3.77
CA SER A 443 -15.38 -8.60 -4.60
C SER A 443 -13.92 -8.24 -4.34
N LEU A 444 -13.24 -8.95 -3.43
CA LEU A 444 -11.83 -8.69 -3.08
C LEU A 444 -10.89 -8.73 -4.29
N GLY A 445 -11.18 -9.57 -5.28
CA GLY A 445 -10.39 -9.63 -6.51
C GLY A 445 -10.32 -8.32 -7.28
N ALA A 446 -11.29 -7.40 -7.12
CA ALA A 446 -11.26 -6.09 -7.75
C ALA A 446 -10.15 -5.17 -7.22
N LEU A 447 -9.51 -5.53 -6.09
CA LEU A 447 -8.44 -4.76 -5.46
C LEU A 447 -7.04 -5.21 -5.91
N TYR A 448 -6.91 -6.31 -6.64
CA TYR A 448 -5.62 -6.92 -6.94
C TYR A 448 -5.51 -7.26 -8.42
N LYS A 449 -4.28 -7.16 -8.95
CA LYS A 449 -3.98 -7.64 -10.30
C LYS A 449 -3.96 -9.16 -10.36
N HIS A 450 -3.47 -9.82 -9.31
CA HIS A 450 -3.52 -11.27 -9.17
C HIS A 450 -4.31 -11.65 -7.93
N PHE A 451 -5.37 -12.44 -8.12
CA PHE A 451 -6.23 -12.89 -7.03
C PHE A 451 -6.60 -14.36 -7.23
N MET A 452 -6.43 -15.16 -6.19
CA MET A 452 -6.69 -16.59 -6.25
C MET A 452 -7.32 -17.09 -4.95
N ASP A 453 -8.21 -18.06 -5.07
CA ASP A 453 -8.62 -18.90 -3.95
C ASP A 453 -7.60 -20.04 -3.82
N VAL A 454 -7.10 -20.26 -2.61
CA VAL A 454 -6.13 -21.32 -2.30
C VAL A 454 -6.74 -22.26 -1.27
N ASP A 455 -6.69 -23.56 -1.53
CA ASP A 455 -6.94 -24.58 -0.52
C ASP A 455 -5.62 -24.96 0.15
N LEU A 456 -5.50 -24.64 1.45
CA LEU A 456 -4.30 -24.93 2.24
C LEU A 456 -3.98 -26.43 2.34
N LEU A 457 -4.93 -27.31 2.03
CA LEU A 457 -4.72 -28.75 2.01
C LEU A 457 -4.08 -29.25 0.72
N ASP A 458 -4.17 -28.48 -0.37
CA ASP A 458 -3.56 -28.79 -1.67
C ASP A 458 -2.10 -28.28 -1.77
N VAL A 459 -1.65 -27.50 -0.78
CA VAL A 459 -0.28 -27.01 -0.71
C VAL A 459 0.67 -28.18 -0.40
N PRO A 460 1.66 -28.48 -1.26
CA PRO A 460 2.61 -29.57 -1.04
C PRO A 460 3.27 -29.46 0.33
N LYS A 461 3.43 -30.59 1.02
CA LYS A 461 4.20 -30.62 2.28
C LYS A 461 5.62 -30.16 1.97
N GLY A 462 6.03 -29.10 2.66
CA GLY A 462 7.33 -28.49 2.48
C GLY A 462 8.46 -29.36 3.00
#